data_AF-A0A6P5LGL3-F1
#
_entry.id   AF-A0A6P5LGL3-F1
#
_cell.length_a   1.000
_cell.length_b   1.000
_cell.length_c   1.000
_cell.angle_alpha   90.00
_cell.angle_beta   90.00
_cell.angle_gamma   90.00
#
_symmetry.space_group_name_H-M   'P 1'
#
loop_
_entity.id
_entity.type
_entity.pdbx_description
1 polymer ?
#
loop_
_entity_poly.entity_id
_entity_poly.type
_entity_poly.pdbx_seq_one_letter_code
_entity_poly.pdbx_strand_id
1 'polypeptide(L)'
;MEFQVNVKKWIEKNKSSFLPPVCNKLMHQNQLKIMFVGGPNQRKDYHIEEGEELFYQIEGHMVLKILEQGQHRDVLIRQGEIFLLPAGTPHSPQRFANTVGLVIERERLKTEVDGLRFYVGDTTNVLFEKWFYCEDLGTQLAPIIQEFFNSEQYKTGKPRLDQLLKEPPFPLSTRAVMEPVALRQWLADHRGELEAGRTLSLFGDMYQTQVTIYGSGSSQGSKLGVDMWFWQLVPLGAS
;
A
#
# COMPACT_ATOMS: atom_id res chain seq x y z
N MET A 1 16.02 9.34 -15.80
CA MET A 1 15.82 8.36 -14.72
C MET A 1 16.07 6.98 -15.31
N GLU A 2 16.84 6.12 -14.64
CA GLU A 2 17.10 4.76 -15.13
C GLU A 2 15.90 3.88 -14.75
N PHE A 3 15.22 3.29 -15.74
CA PHE A 3 14.02 2.47 -15.52
C PHE A 3 14.34 1.03 -15.12
N GLN A 4 15.55 0.56 -15.43
CA GLN A 4 16.02 -0.77 -15.05
C GLN A 4 16.87 -0.67 -13.79
N VAL A 5 16.38 -1.24 -12.69
CA VAL A 5 17.03 -1.14 -11.39
C VAL A 5 17.12 -2.51 -10.73
N ASN A 6 18.29 -2.86 -10.20
CA ASN A 6 18.39 -4.00 -9.30
C ASN A 6 17.82 -3.62 -7.93
N VAL A 7 16.62 -4.12 -7.62
CA VAL A 7 15.88 -3.78 -6.40
C VAL A 7 16.72 -3.93 -5.14
N LYS A 8 17.44 -5.06 -4.98
CA LYS A 8 18.27 -5.33 -3.80
C LYS A 8 19.38 -4.29 -3.63
N LYS A 9 20.12 -3.98 -4.71
CA LYS A 9 21.19 -2.97 -4.68
C LYS A 9 20.62 -1.57 -4.44
N TRP A 10 19.44 -1.26 -4.96
CA TRP A 10 18.78 0.01 -4.74
C TRP A 10 18.34 0.18 -3.29
N ILE A 11 17.74 -0.85 -2.68
CA ILE A 11 17.41 -0.85 -1.24
C ILE A 11 18.69 -0.63 -0.42
N GLU A 12 19.75 -1.39 -0.69
CA GLU A 12 21.03 -1.26 0.02
C GLU A 12 21.57 0.19 -0.04
N LYS A 13 21.58 0.78 -1.24
CA LYS A 13 22.05 2.15 -1.45
C LYS A 13 21.20 3.21 -0.71
N ASN A 14 19.94 2.91 -0.45
CA ASN A 14 18.97 3.85 0.13
C ASN A 14 18.56 3.49 1.57
N LYS A 15 19.31 2.60 2.25
CA LYS A 15 18.99 2.11 3.60
C LYS A 15 18.68 3.21 4.61
N SER A 16 19.39 4.34 4.53
CA SER A 16 19.17 5.48 5.44
C SER A 16 17.78 6.12 5.30
N SER A 17 17.14 6.02 4.13
CA SER A 17 15.78 6.54 3.91
C SER A 17 14.70 5.69 4.58
N PHE A 18 15.00 4.45 4.98
CA PHE A 18 14.06 3.53 5.62
C PHE A 18 14.04 3.64 7.15
N LEU A 19 14.73 4.64 7.69
CA LEU A 19 14.77 4.97 9.11
C LEU A 19 14.06 6.31 9.37
N PRO A 20 13.55 6.55 10.59
CA PRO A 20 13.03 7.85 10.98
C PRO A 20 14.06 8.98 10.77
N PRO A 21 13.61 10.20 10.41
CA PRO A 21 12.22 10.65 10.28
C PRO A 21 11.61 10.41 8.88
N VAL A 22 12.38 9.87 7.92
CA VAL A 22 11.95 9.76 6.52
C VAL A 22 11.08 8.52 6.30
N CYS A 23 11.55 7.36 6.78
CA CYS A 23 10.90 6.04 6.73
C CYS A 23 10.48 5.51 5.34
N ASN A 24 10.55 6.28 4.25
CA ASN A 24 10.15 5.84 2.93
C ASN A 24 11.01 6.45 1.82
N LYS A 25 11.02 5.81 0.65
CA LYS A 25 11.61 6.38 -0.56
C LYS A 25 10.92 5.84 -1.81
N LEU A 26 10.54 6.75 -2.70
CA LEU A 26 10.08 6.42 -4.05
C LEU A 26 11.27 5.94 -4.92
N MET A 27 11.10 4.77 -5.53
CA MET A 27 11.95 4.28 -6.61
C MET A 27 11.48 4.86 -7.96
N HIS A 28 10.17 4.89 -8.18
CA HIS A 28 9.53 5.47 -9.36
C HIS A 28 8.30 6.28 -8.95
N GLN A 29 8.09 7.45 -9.58
CA GLN A 29 7.00 8.39 -9.26
C GLN A 29 6.26 8.83 -10.54
N ASN A 30 5.93 7.88 -11.42
CA ASN A 30 5.19 8.16 -12.67
C ASN A 30 3.70 7.82 -12.47
N GLN A 31 3.05 7.16 -13.44
CA GLN A 31 1.66 6.72 -13.28
C GLN A 31 1.58 5.64 -12.21
N LEU A 32 2.57 4.74 -12.11
CA LEU A 32 2.77 3.92 -10.91
C LEU A 32 3.71 4.63 -9.93
N LYS A 33 3.31 4.64 -8.65
CA LYS A 33 4.16 5.07 -7.54
C LYS A 33 4.71 3.82 -6.87
N ILE A 34 6.02 3.64 -6.96
CA ILE A 34 6.70 2.43 -6.47
C ILE A 34 7.64 2.88 -5.37
N MET A 35 7.32 2.50 -4.14
CA MET A 35 8.04 2.98 -2.96
C MET A 35 8.45 1.84 -2.04
N PHE A 36 9.56 2.06 -1.35
CA PHE A 36 10.03 1.18 -0.30
C PHE A 36 9.94 1.93 1.02
N VAL A 37 9.38 1.27 2.03
CA VAL A 37 9.04 1.86 3.32
C VAL A 37 9.59 1.00 4.44
N GLY A 38 10.34 1.61 5.35
CA GLY A 38 10.85 0.97 6.56
C GLY A 38 10.19 1.50 7.84
N GLY A 39 10.92 1.38 8.94
CA GLY A 39 10.43 1.75 10.27
C GLY A 39 11.54 1.84 11.32
N PRO A 40 11.18 2.14 12.58
CA PRO A 40 9.82 2.09 13.11
C PRO A 40 8.98 3.31 12.70
N ASN A 41 7.73 3.06 12.35
CA ASN A 41 6.73 4.10 12.11
C ASN A 41 5.35 3.57 12.54
N GLN A 42 4.83 4.10 13.64
CA GLN A 42 3.51 3.75 14.18
C GLN A 42 2.64 4.99 14.18
N ARG A 43 1.41 4.84 13.71
CA ARG A 43 0.53 5.98 13.47
C ARG A 43 -0.92 5.61 13.77
N LYS A 44 -1.75 6.61 14.06
CA LYS A 44 -3.16 6.43 14.42
C LYS A 44 -4.13 6.87 13.33
N ASP A 45 -3.62 7.61 12.36
CA ASP A 45 -4.41 8.01 11.20
C ASP A 45 -4.61 6.84 10.25
N TYR A 46 -5.79 6.83 9.65
CA TYR A 46 -6.22 5.92 8.60
C TYR A 46 -6.28 6.73 7.31
N HIS A 47 -5.53 6.28 6.32
CA HIS A 47 -5.61 6.77 4.96
C HIS A 47 -6.71 6.01 4.21
N ILE A 48 -7.35 6.72 3.29
CA ILE A 48 -8.45 6.25 2.45
C ILE A 48 -8.20 6.81 1.06
N GLU A 49 -8.17 5.95 0.05
CA GLU A 49 -8.06 6.38 -1.34
C GLU A 49 -8.99 5.55 -2.24
N GLU A 50 -9.26 6.05 -3.44
CA GLU A 50 -10.08 5.37 -4.46
C GLU A 50 -9.25 4.38 -5.31
N GLY A 51 -7.92 4.40 -5.17
CA GLY A 51 -7.01 3.39 -5.72
C GLY A 51 -6.84 2.18 -4.80
N GLU A 52 -6.19 1.14 -5.33
CA GLU A 52 -5.75 -0.02 -4.55
C GLU A 52 -4.27 0.11 -4.18
N GLU A 53 -3.88 -0.51 -3.07
CA GLU A 53 -2.48 -0.55 -2.61
C GLU A 53 -1.96 -1.98 -2.51
N LEU A 54 -0.85 -2.24 -3.19
CA LEU A 54 -0.14 -3.52 -3.09
C LEU A 54 0.98 -3.42 -2.06
N PHE A 55 1.02 -4.35 -1.12
CA PHE A 55 2.06 -4.48 -0.10
C PHE A 55 2.86 -5.76 -0.32
N TYR A 56 4.19 -5.68 -0.22
CA TYR A 56 5.05 -6.86 -0.15
C TYR A 56 6.18 -6.66 0.86
N GLN A 57 6.27 -7.51 1.88
CA GLN A 57 7.30 -7.39 2.91
C GLN A 57 8.58 -8.11 2.49
N ILE A 58 9.68 -7.35 2.37
CA ILE A 58 10.98 -7.87 1.94
C ILE A 58 11.83 -8.26 3.15
N GLU A 59 11.86 -7.39 4.15
CA GLU A 59 12.56 -7.59 5.42
C GLU A 59 11.60 -7.32 6.58
N GLY A 60 11.49 -8.29 7.49
CA GLY A 60 10.60 -8.24 8.64
C GLY A 60 9.10 -8.20 8.28
N HIS A 61 8.27 -8.01 9.30
CA HIS A 61 6.81 -7.97 9.16
C HIS A 61 6.27 -6.56 9.44
N MET A 62 5.02 -6.33 9.06
CA MET A 62 4.25 -5.13 9.42
C MET A 62 2.83 -5.52 9.83
N VAL A 63 2.12 -4.62 10.50
CA VAL A 63 0.68 -4.75 10.73
C VAL A 63 -0.03 -3.64 9.96
N LEU A 64 -0.96 -3.98 9.09
CA LEU A 64 -1.86 -3.03 8.46
C LEU A 64 -3.18 -3.05 9.23
N LYS A 65 -3.44 -2.02 10.03
CA LYS A 65 -4.76 -1.88 10.68
C LYS A 65 -5.75 -1.41 9.64
N ILE A 66 -6.92 -2.02 9.55
CA ILE A 66 -7.94 -1.64 8.58
C ILE A 66 -9.30 -1.49 9.27
N LEU A 67 -10.20 -0.77 8.61
CA LEU A 67 -11.63 -0.88 8.87
C LEU A 67 -12.28 -1.74 7.78
N GLU A 68 -12.51 -3.00 8.12
CA GLU A 68 -13.19 -3.97 7.27
C GLU A 68 -14.65 -4.06 7.72
N GLN A 69 -15.60 -3.77 6.82
CA GLN A 69 -17.04 -3.91 7.10
C GLN A 69 -17.48 -3.20 8.40
N GLY A 70 -16.87 -2.04 8.68
CA GLY A 70 -17.16 -1.25 9.87
C GLY A 70 -16.54 -1.79 11.17
N GLN A 71 -15.58 -2.71 11.09
CA GLN A 71 -14.86 -3.27 12.24
C GLN A 71 -13.35 -3.10 12.09
N HIS A 72 -12.65 -2.84 13.21
CA HIS A 72 -11.19 -2.83 13.21
C HIS A 72 -10.65 -4.25 13.04
N ARG A 73 -9.70 -4.42 12.12
CA ARG A 73 -8.94 -5.65 11.93
C ARG A 73 -7.47 -5.33 11.75
N ASP A 74 -6.61 -6.11 12.39
CA ASP A 74 -5.16 -6.04 12.22
C ASP A 74 -4.73 -7.12 11.22
N VAL A 75 -4.23 -6.71 10.05
CA VAL A 75 -3.69 -7.62 9.04
C VAL A 75 -2.17 -7.72 9.23
N LEU A 76 -1.70 -8.85 9.74
CA LEU A 76 -0.27 -9.12 9.89
C LEU A 76 0.33 -9.59 8.56
N ILE A 77 1.14 -8.75 7.93
CA ILE A 77 1.86 -9.06 6.69
C ILE A 77 3.31 -9.42 7.06
N ARG A 78 3.65 -10.71 6.97
CA ARG A 78 4.96 -11.25 7.35
C ARG A 78 5.97 -11.08 6.22
N GLN A 79 7.24 -11.24 6.57
CA GLN A 79 8.32 -11.26 5.59
C GLN A 79 8.05 -12.30 4.49
N GLY A 80 8.11 -11.88 3.24
CA GLY A 80 7.84 -12.71 2.06
C GLY A 80 6.35 -12.84 1.72
N GLU A 81 5.44 -12.22 2.49
CA GLU A 81 4.02 -12.16 2.15
C GLU A 81 3.72 -10.93 1.29
N ILE A 82 2.82 -11.13 0.32
CA ILE A 82 2.25 -10.11 -0.55
C ILE A 82 0.76 -9.98 -0.28
N PHE A 83 0.24 -8.77 -0.32
CA PHE A 83 -1.13 -8.46 0.08
C PHE A 83 -1.67 -7.29 -0.77
N LEU A 84 -2.91 -7.39 -1.22
CA LEU A 84 -3.58 -6.35 -2.02
C LEU A 84 -4.75 -5.77 -1.24
N LEU A 85 -4.71 -4.46 -0.99
CA LEU A 85 -5.77 -3.73 -0.31
C LEU A 85 -6.79 -3.21 -1.33
N PRO A 86 -8.10 -3.52 -1.17
CA PRO A 86 -9.14 -2.98 -2.04
C PRO A 86 -9.32 -1.47 -1.86
N ALA A 87 -9.71 -0.78 -2.93
CA ALA A 87 -10.06 0.64 -2.93
C ALA A 87 -11.11 1.00 -1.88
N GLY A 88 -10.99 2.20 -1.31
CA GLY A 88 -11.90 2.76 -0.32
C GLY A 88 -11.85 2.08 1.06
N THR A 89 -10.83 1.26 1.33
CA THR A 89 -10.63 0.62 2.64
C THR A 89 -9.79 1.53 3.53
N PRO A 90 -10.33 2.06 4.65
CA PRO A 90 -9.52 2.83 5.58
C PRO A 90 -8.43 1.96 6.18
N HIS A 91 -7.18 2.42 6.12
CA HIS A 91 -6.04 1.63 6.54
C HIS A 91 -4.94 2.47 7.22
N SER A 92 -4.24 1.88 8.19
CA SER A 92 -3.22 2.51 9.01
C SER A 92 -1.99 1.60 9.15
N PRO A 93 -0.94 1.80 8.33
CA PRO A 93 0.26 0.98 8.34
C PRO A 93 1.08 1.14 9.62
N GLN A 94 1.43 0.03 10.26
CA GLN A 94 2.29 -0.05 11.45
C GLN A 94 3.58 -0.80 11.09
N ARG A 95 4.71 -0.07 11.07
CA ARG A 95 6.02 -0.62 10.69
C ARG A 95 6.96 -0.66 11.89
N PHE A 96 7.70 -1.76 12.00
CA PHE A 96 8.66 -1.98 13.08
C PHE A 96 10.09 -1.60 12.64
N ALA A 97 11.01 -1.51 13.59
CA ALA A 97 12.42 -1.26 13.32
C ALA A 97 13.04 -2.38 12.46
N ASN A 98 14.01 -2.03 11.62
CA ASN A 98 14.74 -2.97 10.75
C ASN A 98 13.81 -3.76 9.81
N THR A 99 12.81 -3.08 9.26
CA THR A 99 11.89 -3.64 8.26
C THR A 99 12.00 -2.88 6.95
N VAL A 100 11.71 -3.55 5.84
CA VAL A 100 11.56 -2.94 4.51
C VAL A 100 10.41 -3.63 3.79
N GLY A 101 9.40 -2.84 3.40
CA GLY A 101 8.28 -3.28 2.58
C GLY A 101 8.18 -2.48 1.30
N LEU A 102 7.78 -3.13 0.21
CA LEU A 102 7.33 -2.51 -1.02
C LEU A 102 5.87 -2.09 -0.87
N VAL A 103 5.55 -0.88 -1.33
CA VAL A 103 4.19 -0.42 -1.57
C VAL A 103 4.10 0.03 -3.03
N ILE A 104 3.06 -0.41 -3.74
CA ILE A 104 2.72 0.08 -5.07
C ILE A 104 1.29 0.62 -5.03
N GLU A 105 1.16 1.86 -5.48
CA GLU A 105 -0.11 2.55 -5.73
C GLU A 105 -0.01 3.26 -7.09
N ARG A 106 -1.06 3.98 -7.48
CA ARG A 106 -1.08 4.73 -8.74
C ARG A 106 -1.37 6.21 -8.53
N GLU A 107 -0.97 6.99 -9.52
CA GLU A 107 -1.45 8.36 -9.68
C GLU A 107 -2.98 8.39 -9.65
N ARG A 108 -3.51 9.38 -8.93
CA ARG A 108 -4.95 9.59 -8.80
C ARG A 108 -5.50 10.15 -10.11
N LEU A 109 -6.73 9.77 -10.44
CA LEU A 109 -7.51 10.48 -11.45
C LEU A 109 -7.86 11.87 -10.91
N LYS A 110 -8.09 12.83 -11.80
CA LYS A 110 -8.44 14.22 -11.41
C LYS A 110 -9.75 14.34 -10.62
N THR A 111 -10.58 13.30 -10.66
CA THR A 111 -11.85 13.22 -9.94
C THR A 111 -11.73 12.50 -8.60
N GLU A 112 -10.61 11.84 -8.33
CA GLU A 112 -10.42 11.04 -7.12
C GLU A 112 -9.94 11.93 -5.97
N VAL A 113 -10.39 11.59 -4.76
CA VAL A 113 -9.99 12.25 -3.53
C VAL A 113 -9.42 11.25 -2.53
N ASP A 114 -8.45 11.70 -1.76
CA ASP A 114 -7.90 10.96 -0.63
C ASP A 114 -8.49 11.51 0.67
N GLY A 115 -8.58 10.65 1.67
CA GLY A 115 -9.04 10.97 3.01
C GLY A 115 -8.01 10.57 4.05
N LEU A 116 -7.81 11.42 5.04
CA LEU A 116 -7.08 11.08 6.26
C LEU A 116 -8.03 11.19 7.45
N ARG A 117 -8.21 10.08 8.18
CA ARG A 117 -9.12 10.01 9.34
C ARG A 117 -8.39 9.60 10.61
N PHE A 118 -8.79 10.19 11.72
CA PHE A 118 -8.50 9.69 13.06
C PHE A 118 -9.80 9.26 13.72
N TYR A 119 -9.75 8.21 14.52
CA TYR A 119 -10.92 7.67 15.23
C TYR A 119 -10.83 7.92 16.74
N VAL A 120 -11.98 7.87 17.42
CA VAL A 120 -12.05 8.00 18.87
C VAL A 120 -11.60 6.67 19.50
N GLY A 121 -10.37 6.63 20.01
CA GLY A 121 -9.81 5.41 20.60
C GLY A 121 -9.80 4.24 19.61
N ASP A 122 -10.29 3.08 20.04
CA ASP A 122 -10.47 1.88 19.21
C ASP A 122 -11.92 1.73 18.68
N THR A 123 -12.70 2.81 18.71
CA THR A 123 -14.06 2.83 18.15
C THR A 123 -14.02 3.20 16.67
N THR A 124 -15.11 2.95 15.96
CA THR A 124 -15.28 3.35 14.55
C THR A 124 -15.83 4.77 14.39
N ASN A 125 -15.95 5.54 15.48
CA ASN A 125 -16.44 6.92 15.44
C ASN A 125 -15.31 7.86 14.99
N VAL A 126 -15.55 8.64 13.94
CA VAL A 126 -14.57 9.59 13.41
C VAL A 126 -14.33 10.71 14.42
N LEU A 127 -13.06 10.92 14.80
CA LEU A 127 -12.61 12.02 15.66
C LEU A 127 -12.28 13.26 14.83
N PHE A 128 -11.55 13.07 13.73
CA PHE A 128 -11.12 14.11 12.80
C PHE A 128 -11.03 13.51 11.40
N GLU A 129 -11.37 14.27 10.38
CA GLU A 129 -11.13 13.89 8.99
C GLU A 129 -10.72 15.07 8.13
N LYS A 130 -9.93 14.79 7.10
CA LYS A 130 -9.58 15.74 6.04
C LYS A 130 -9.62 15.02 4.70
N TRP A 131 -10.24 15.64 3.72
CA TRP A 131 -10.33 15.15 2.34
C TRP A 131 -9.59 16.10 1.40
N PHE A 132 -8.81 15.56 0.47
CA PHE A 132 -7.94 16.36 -0.40
C PHE A 132 -7.67 15.64 -1.73
N TYR A 133 -7.35 16.41 -2.78
CA TYR A 133 -6.81 15.85 -4.01
C TYR A 133 -5.32 15.53 -3.81
N CYS A 134 -4.95 14.27 -3.99
CA CYS A 134 -3.58 13.80 -3.76
C CYS A 134 -2.73 13.88 -5.04
N GLU A 135 -1.74 14.78 -5.03
CA GLU A 135 -0.70 14.91 -6.06
C GLU A 135 0.63 14.31 -5.58
N ASP A 136 1.00 14.58 -4.32
CA ASP A 136 2.14 14.01 -3.62
C ASP A 136 1.77 13.72 -2.16
N LEU A 137 1.43 12.45 -1.91
CA LEU A 137 0.94 11.97 -0.62
C LEU A 137 1.92 12.29 0.52
N GLY A 138 3.23 12.08 0.31
CA GLY A 138 4.24 12.29 1.34
C GLY A 138 4.32 13.74 1.82
N THR A 139 4.26 14.69 0.88
CA THR A 139 4.31 16.13 1.21
C THR A 139 2.99 16.67 1.76
N GLN A 140 1.85 16.12 1.32
CA GLN A 140 0.52 16.59 1.72
C GLN A 140 0.03 16.03 3.06
N LEU A 141 0.50 14.84 3.46
CA LEU A 141 0.09 14.24 4.74
C LEU A 141 0.66 14.98 5.96
N ALA A 142 1.92 15.41 5.91
CA ALA A 142 2.59 16.08 7.03
C ALA A 142 1.81 17.30 7.59
N PRO A 143 1.36 18.27 6.76
CA PRO A 143 0.59 19.40 7.25
C PRO A 143 -0.80 19.00 7.79
N ILE A 144 -1.47 17.99 7.22
CA ILE A 144 -2.77 17.50 7.72
C ILE A 144 -2.61 16.84 9.10
N ILE A 145 -1.56 16.04 9.27
CA ILE A 145 -1.23 15.42 10.56
C ILE A 145 -0.92 16.50 11.60
N GLN A 146 -0.18 17.55 11.22
CA GLN A 146 0.11 18.68 12.10
C GLN A 146 -1.16 19.48 12.46
N GLU A 147 -2.09 19.65 11.51
CA GLU A 147 -3.41 20.24 11.74
C GLU A 147 -4.19 19.43 12.80
N PHE A 148 -4.23 18.11 12.68
CA PHE A 148 -4.86 17.24 13.68
C PHE A 148 -4.23 17.42 15.06
N PHE A 149 -2.90 17.34 15.18
CA PHE A 149 -2.22 17.49 16.49
C PHE A 149 -2.41 18.87 17.14
N ASN A 150 -2.72 19.90 16.35
CA ASN A 150 -3.04 21.24 16.85
C ASN A 150 -4.55 21.47 17.09
N SER A 151 -5.40 20.51 16.74
CA SER A 151 -6.87 20.63 16.81
C SER A 151 -7.43 20.48 18.23
N GLU A 152 -8.64 21.01 18.45
CA GLU A 152 -9.39 20.78 19.69
C GLU A 152 -9.80 19.30 19.84
N GLN A 153 -10.04 18.61 18.73
CA GLN A 153 -10.35 17.18 18.73
C GLN A 153 -9.21 16.35 19.30
N TYR A 154 -7.95 16.67 18.96
CA TYR A 154 -6.79 16.01 19.58
C TYR A 154 -6.66 16.35 21.06
N LYS A 155 -6.84 17.63 21.44
CA LYS A 155 -6.75 18.06 22.86
C LYS A 155 -7.82 17.43 23.75
N THR A 156 -9.04 17.28 23.24
CA THR A 156 -10.21 16.85 24.03
C THR A 156 -10.55 15.38 23.86
N GLY A 157 -10.05 14.74 22.79
CA GLY A 157 -10.44 13.39 22.38
C GLY A 157 -11.91 13.27 21.93
N LYS A 158 -12.58 14.39 21.65
CA LYS A 158 -14.01 14.44 21.29
C LYS A 158 -14.21 14.94 19.86
N PRO A 159 -15.12 14.32 19.09
CA PRO A 159 -15.42 14.79 17.74
C PRO A 159 -16.14 16.13 17.75
N ARG A 160 -15.89 16.93 16.71
CA ARG A 160 -16.65 18.14 16.39
C ARG A 160 -17.61 17.84 15.25
N LEU A 161 -18.88 17.57 15.59
CA LEU A 161 -19.88 17.11 14.62
C LEU A 161 -20.16 18.13 13.50
N ASP A 162 -19.95 19.42 13.76
CA ASP A 162 -20.06 20.50 12.78
C ASP A 162 -18.94 20.50 11.72
N GLN A 163 -17.84 19.79 11.99
CA GLN A 163 -16.67 19.70 11.12
C GLN A 163 -16.54 18.35 10.41
N LEU A 164 -17.35 17.36 10.79
CA LEU A 164 -17.38 16.06 10.12
C LEU A 164 -18.33 16.12 8.92
N LEU A 165 -17.97 15.41 7.86
CA LEU A 165 -18.90 15.20 6.76
C LEU A 165 -20.02 14.26 7.22
N LYS A 166 -21.24 14.54 6.76
CA LYS A 166 -22.38 13.63 7.00
C LYS A 166 -22.15 12.27 6.33
N GLU A 167 -21.55 12.29 5.16
CA GLU A 167 -21.20 11.13 4.34
C GLU A 167 -19.83 11.36 3.69
N PRO A 168 -19.00 10.33 3.50
CA PRO A 168 -17.74 10.45 2.77
C PRO A 168 -17.98 10.84 1.30
N PRO A 169 -17.00 11.46 0.61
CA PRO A 169 -17.13 11.84 -0.80
C PRO A 169 -17.43 10.68 -1.76
N PHE A 170 -17.06 9.46 -1.36
CA PHE A 170 -17.39 8.21 -2.04
C PHE A 170 -17.69 7.10 -1.02
N PRO A 171 -18.46 6.06 -1.38
CA PRO A 171 -18.73 4.94 -0.48
C PRO A 171 -17.46 4.22 -0.06
N LEU A 172 -17.28 4.03 1.25
CA LEU A 172 -16.18 3.19 1.76
C LEU A 172 -16.40 1.72 1.39
N SER A 173 -15.30 0.97 1.31
CA SER A 173 -15.32 -0.45 0.97
C SER A 173 -16.16 -1.26 1.98
N THR A 174 -17.02 -2.10 1.45
CA THR A 174 -17.75 -3.15 2.20
C THR A 174 -17.24 -4.55 1.88
N ARG A 175 -16.17 -4.65 1.08
CA ARG A 175 -15.57 -5.92 0.67
C ARG A 175 -14.88 -6.58 1.87
N ALA A 176 -14.99 -7.89 1.95
CA ALA A 176 -14.07 -8.67 2.76
C ALA A 176 -12.66 -8.58 2.15
N VAL A 177 -11.68 -8.44 3.01
CA VAL A 177 -10.26 -8.24 2.70
C VAL A 177 -9.55 -9.60 2.85
N MET A 178 -8.79 -9.96 1.82
CA MET A 178 -8.08 -11.24 1.74
C MET A 178 -7.03 -11.41 2.85
N GLU A 179 -6.57 -12.64 3.08
CA GLU A 179 -5.37 -12.87 3.87
C GLU A 179 -4.11 -12.62 3.02
N PRO A 180 -2.99 -12.17 3.61
CA PRO A 180 -1.71 -12.09 2.92
C PRO A 180 -1.27 -13.44 2.34
N VAL A 181 -0.70 -13.41 1.14
CA VAL A 181 -0.25 -14.59 0.41
C VAL A 181 1.25 -14.78 0.62
N ALA A 182 1.67 -15.94 1.12
CA ALA A 182 3.08 -16.31 1.20
C ALA A 182 3.65 -16.57 -0.20
N LEU A 183 4.24 -15.54 -0.82
CA LEU A 183 4.59 -15.53 -2.24
C LEU A 183 5.49 -16.70 -2.65
N ARG A 184 6.48 -17.05 -1.81
CA ARG A 184 7.38 -18.18 -2.09
C ARG A 184 6.64 -19.53 -2.12
N GLN A 185 5.71 -19.73 -1.19
CA GLN A 185 4.92 -20.95 -1.16
C GLN A 185 3.98 -21.00 -2.37
N TRP A 186 3.31 -19.89 -2.66
CA TRP A 186 2.45 -19.78 -3.84
C TRP A 186 3.22 -20.09 -5.14
N LEU A 187 4.43 -19.54 -5.31
CA LEU A 187 5.29 -19.84 -6.45
C LEU A 187 5.72 -21.31 -6.51
N ALA A 188 5.96 -21.95 -5.35
CA ALA A 188 6.32 -23.36 -5.29
C ALA A 188 5.13 -24.26 -5.68
N ASP A 189 3.93 -23.92 -5.22
CA ASP A 189 2.69 -24.66 -5.50
C ASP A 189 2.34 -24.61 -6.99
N HIS A 190 2.65 -23.50 -7.67
CA HIS A 190 2.36 -23.30 -9.11
C HIS A 190 3.58 -23.54 -10.02
N ARG A 191 4.69 -24.06 -9.47
CA ARG A 191 5.96 -24.23 -10.21
C ARG A 191 5.79 -24.97 -11.53
N GLY A 192 5.05 -26.08 -11.53
CA GLY A 192 4.88 -26.91 -12.74
C GLY A 192 4.18 -26.16 -13.88
N GLU A 193 3.20 -25.31 -13.56
CA GLU A 193 2.53 -24.47 -14.56
C GLU A 193 3.45 -23.37 -15.08
N LEU A 194 4.20 -22.72 -14.19
CA LEU A 194 5.16 -21.67 -14.55
C LEU A 194 6.33 -22.20 -15.39
N GLU A 195 6.86 -23.37 -15.06
CA GLU A 195 7.92 -24.03 -15.86
C GLU A 195 7.39 -24.48 -17.23
N ALA A 196 6.09 -24.80 -17.33
CA ALA A 196 5.41 -25.04 -18.61
C ALA A 196 5.10 -23.74 -19.40
N GLY A 197 5.55 -22.58 -18.92
CA GLY A 197 5.40 -21.28 -19.56
C GLY A 197 4.02 -20.64 -19.41
N ARG A 198 3.21 -21.10 -18.44
CA ARG A 198 1.95 -20.42 -18.12
C ARG A 198 2.19 -19.08 -17.45
N THR A 199 1.22 -18.20 -17.66
CA THR A 199 1.11 -16.91 -17.00
C THR A 199 -0.10 -16.95 -16.08
N LEU A 200 0.09 -16.59 -14.81
CA LEU A 200 -0.91 -16.72 -13.76
C LEU A 200 -1.19 -15.37 -13.09
N SER A 201 -2.45 -15.06 -12.82
CA SER A 201 -2.84 -13.90 -12.00
C SER A 201 -2.84 -14.29 -10.53
N LEU A 202 -2.16 -13.52 -9.69
CA LEU A 202 -2.04 -13.80 -8.26
C LEU A 202 -3.33 -13.50 -7.49
N PHE A 203 -4.08 -12.48 -7.91
CA PHE A 203 -5.29 -12.00 -7.21
C PHE A 203 -6.58 -12.16 -8.04
N GLY A 204 -6.48 -12.68 -9.27
CA GLY A 204 -7.61 -12.85 -10.19
C GLY A 204 -8.16 -11.53 -10.74
N ASP A 205 -9.42 -11.55 -11.19
CA ASP A 205 -10.01 -10.48 -12.00
C ASP A 205 -10.94 -9.54 -11.20
N MET A 206 -10.98 -9.69 -9.88
CA MET A 206 -11.87 -8.93 -8.98
C MET A 206 -11.26 -7.61 -8.50
N TYR A 207 -10.06 -7.28 -8.95
CA TYR A 207 -9.28 -6.12 -8.51
C TYR A 207 -8.83 -5.29 -9.71
N GLN A 208 -8.67 -3.98 -9.49
CA GLN A 208 -8.10 -3.09 -10.50
C GLN A 208 -6.64 -3.48 -10.78
N THR A 209 -5.89 -3.81 -9.74
CA THR A 209 -4.49 -4.19 -9.79
C THR A 209 -4.35 -5.60 -10.32
N GLN A 210 -3.50 -5.75 -11.33
CA GLN A 210 -3.14 -7.05 -11.88
C GLN A 210 -1.69 -7.38 -11.52
N VAL A 211 -1.52 -8.38 -10.65
CA VAL A 211 -0.20 -8.94 -10.33
C VAL A 211 -0.07 -10.27 -11.06
N THR A 212 0.70 -10.22 -12.14
CA THR A 212 0.85 -11.34 -13.07
C THR A 212 2.21 -12.00 -12.90
N ILE A 213 2.21 -13.31 -12.66
CA ILE A 213 3.43 -14.12 -12.56
C ILE A 213 3.65 -14.80 -13.91
N TYR A 214 4.82 -14.53 -14.50
CA TYR A 214 5.23 -15.09 -15.78
C TYR A 214 6.16 -16.28 -15.56
N GLY A 215 5.81 -17.40 -16.18
CA GLY A 215 6.67 -18.58 -16.31
C GLY A 215 7.78 -18.43 -17.34
N SER A 216 8.45 -19.54 -17.66
CA SER A 216 9.47 -19.58 -18.70
C SER A 216 8.88 -19.30 -20.09
N GLY A 217 9.43 -18.33 -20.81
CA GLY A 217 8.99 -18.07 -22.19
C GLY A 217 9.28 -16.66 -22.66
N SER A 218 8.55 -16.26 -23.70
CA SER A 218 8.60 -14.91 -24.28
C SER A 218 7.21 -14.30 -24.27
N SER A 219 7.12 -13.01 -23.96
CA SER A 219 5.87 -12.24 -24.03
C SER A 219 6.07 -11.02 -24.91
N GLN A 220 5.02 -10.64 -25.65
CA GLN A 220 4.98 -9.40 -26.41
C GLN A 220 4.02 -8.44 -25.72
N GLY A 221 4.53 -7.30 -25.25
CA GLY A 221 3.71 -6.27 -24.64
C GLY A 221 2.91 -5.51 -25.68
N SER A 222 1.67 -5.14 -25.34
CA SER A 222 0.88 -4.14 -26.05
C SER A 222 1.05 -2.77 -25.40
N LYS A 223 0.78 -1.68 -26.15
CA LYS A 223 0.74 -0.34 -25.56
C LYS A 223 -0.56 -0.21 -24.77
N LEU A 224 -0.47 -0.25 -23.44
CA LEU A 224 -1.61 -0.21 -22.54
C LEU A 224 -1.99 1.20 -22.05
N GLY A 225 -1.17 2.22 -22.34
CA GLY A 225 -1.41 3.60 -21.89
C GLY A 225 -1.25 3.80 -20.38
N VAL A 226 -0.73 2.80 -19.67
CA VAL A 226 -0.42 2.79 -18.23
C VAL A 226 0.99 2.24 -18.03
N ASP A 227 1.60 2.52 -16.87
CA ASP A 227 2.90 1.97 -16.53
C ASP A 227 2.77 0.48 -16.18
N MET A 228 3.81 -0.30 -16.50
CA MET A 228 3.98 -1.67 -16.04
C MET A 228 5.32 -1.78 -15.32
N TRP A 229 5.33 -2.45 -14.16
CA TRP A 229 6.56 -2.71 -13.43
C TRP A 229 6.88 -4.20 -13.39
N PHE A 230 8.02 -4.57 -13.96
CA PHE A 230 8.50 -5.94 -13.98
C PHE A 230 9.56 -6.14 -12.91
N TRP A 231 9.38 -7.17 -12.08
CA TRP A 231 10.37 -7.59 -11.10
C TRP A 231 10.78 -9.04 -11.34
N GLN A 232 12.01 -9.23 -11.87
CA GLN A 232 12.61 -10.55 -12.00
C GLN A 232 12.99 -11.08 -10.60
N LEU A 233 12.19 -11.99 -10.04
CA LEU A 233 12.36 -12.52 -8.68
C LEU A 233 13.50 -13.54 -8.58
N VAL A 234 13.63 -14.40 -9.60
CA VAL A 234 14.66 -15.45 -9.67
C VAL A 234 15.58 -15.15 -10.86
N PRO A 235 16.91 -15.25 -10.72
CA PRO A 235 17.83 -15.05 -11.83
C PRO A 235 17.56 -16.01 -12.99
N LEU A 236 17.77 -15.55 -14.22
CA LEU A 236 17.76 -16.41 -15.40
C LEU A 236 18.82 -17.53 -15.23
N GLY A 237 18.40 -18.79 -15.31
CA GLY A 237 19.30 -19.95 -15.27
C GLY A 237 19.64 -20.49 -13.88
N ALA A 238 18.98 -20.04 -12.81
CA ALA A 238 19.06 -20.68 -11.50
C ALA A 238 18.05 -21.84 -11.41
N SER A 239 18.43 -23.01 -11.94
CA SER A 239 17.77 -24.30 -11.68
C SER A 239 18.36 -24.96 -10.45
#